data_AF-A0A351J8L2-F1
#
_entry.id   AF-A0A351J8L2-F1
#
_cell.length_a   1.000
_cell.length_b   1.000
_cell.length_c   1.000
_cell.angle_alpha   90.00
_cell.angle_beta   90.00
_cell.angle_gamma   90.00
#
_symmetry.space_group_name_H-M   'P 1'
#
loop_
_entity.id
_entity.type
_entity.pdbx_description
1 polymer ?
#
loop_
_entity_poly.entity_id
_entity_poly.type
_entity_poly.pdbx_seq_one_letter_code
_entity_poly.pdbx_strand_id
1 'polypeptide(L)' 'MDKLVIVAAMTGAETTKAHNPALPASPEEIIRSAVECRKAGASMVHLHVR' A
#
# COMPACT_ATOMS: atom_id res chain seq x y z
N MET A 1 16.03 2.10 -21.72
CA MET A 1 15.55 1.50 -20.47
C MET A 1 14.07 1.26 -20.63
N ASP A 2 13.64 0.02 -20.51
CA ASP A 2 12.23 -0.35 -20.70
C ASP A 2 11.38 0.12 -19.52
N LYS A 3 10.08 0.31 -19.75
CA LYS A 3 9.16 0.68 -18.66
C LYS A 3 9.08 -0.45 -17.65
N LEU A 4 9.34 -0.14 -16.38
CA LEU A 4 9.22 -1.08 -15.26
C LEU A 4 7.88 -0.87 -14.55
N VAL A 5 7.13 -1.95 -14.34
CA VAL A 5 5.90 -1.93 -13.54
C VAL A 5 6.24 -2.16 -12.08
N ILE A 6 5.86 -1.23 -11.21
CA ILE A 6 6.02 -1.33 -9.75
C ILE A 6 4.64 -1.50 -9.12
N VAL A 7 4.48 -2.54 -8.30
CA VAL A 7 3.24 -2.84 -7.56
C VAL A 7 3.47 -2.65 -6.07
N ALA A 8 2.64 -1.86 -5.40
CA ALA A 8 2.72 -1.68 -3.94
C ALA A 8 1.68 -2.55 -3.21
N ALA A 9 2.13 -3.51 -2.41
CA ALA A 9 1.30 -4.30 -1.49
C ALA A 9 1.34 -3.67 -0.09
N MET A 10 0.29 -2.94 0.27
CA MET A 10 0.35 -2.00 1.40
C MET A 10 -0.05 -2.62 2.74
N THR A 11 -1.01 -3.54 2.73
CA THR A 11 -1.69 -4.01 3.96
C THR A 11 -1.47 -5.50 4.23
N GLY A 12 -1.75 -6.37 3.26
CA GLY A 12 -1.71 -7.83 3.44
C GLY A 12 -2.65 -8.33 4.55
N ALA A 13 -2.54 -9.61 4.93
CA ALA A 13 -3.38 -10.23 5.97
C ALA A 13 -2.61 -10.63 7.25
N GLU A 14 -1.28 -10.70 7.19
CA GLU A 14 -0.47 -11.36 8.22
C GLU A 14 0.05 -10.40 9.32
N THR A 15 0.30 -9.14 8.99
CA THR A 15 0.92 -8.18 9.92
C THR A 15 -0.13 -7.34 10.66
N THR A 16 0.23 -6.76 11.81
CA THR A 16 -0.64 -5.87 12.58
C THR A 16 0.08 -4.55 12.88
N LYS A 17 -0.66 -3.54 13.37
CA LYS A 17 -0.07 -2.26 13.79
C LYS A 17 0.95 -2.39 14.93
N ALA A 18 0.94 -3.51 15.67
CA ALA A 18 1.97 -3.81 16.66
C ALA A 18 3.33 -4.08 16.01
N HIS A 19 3.35 -4.64 14.79
CA HIS A 19 4.59 -4.84 14.03
C HIS A 19 5.08 -3.54 13.39
N ASN A 20 4.16 -2.73 12.86
CA ASN A 20 4.47 -1.43 12.27
C ASN A 20 3.27 -0.47 12.43
N PRO A 21 3.40 0.63 13.19
CA PRO A 21 2.32 1.61 13.37
C PRO A 21 1.83 2.26 12.06
N ALA A 22 2.65 2.26 11.01
CA ALA A 22 2.30 2.81 9.70
C ALA A 22 1.44 1.86 8.84
N LEU A 23 1.17 0.63 9.29
CA LEU A 23 0.37 -0.34 8.55
C LEU A 23 -1.06 0.21 8.32
N PRO A 24 -1.48 0.46 7.07
CA PRO A 24 -2.81 1.01 6.80
C PRO A 24 -3.87 -0.08 7.00
N ALA A 25 -4.86 0.18 7.85
CA ALA A 25 -5.93 -0.76 8.18
C ALA A 25 -7.34 -0.18 7.99
N SER A 26 -7.56 1.11 8.31
CA SER A 26 -8.85 1.75 8.01
C SER A 26 -8.98 2.08 6.52
N PRO A 27 -10.21 2.20 5.98
CA PRO A 27 -10.42 2.66 4.61
C PRO A 27 -9.68 3.95 4.28
N GLU A 28 -9.69 4.94 5.18
CA GLU A 28 -9.02 6.24 5.00
C GLU A 28 -7.50 6.08 4.94
N GLU A 29 -6.94 5.23 5.79
CA GLU A 29 -5.50 4.94 5.78
C GLU A 29 -5.07 4.23 4.50
N ILE A 30 -5.86 3.25 4.05
CA ILE A 30 -5.62 2.50 2.81
C ILE A 30 -5.67 3.44 1.61
N ILE A 31 -6.67 4.33 1.54
CA ILE A 31 -6.79 5.34 0.48
C ILE A 31 -5.58 6.27 0.48
N ARG A 32 -5.20 6.79 1.66
CA ARG A 32 -4.04 7.69 1.79
C ARG A 32 -2.76 7.01 1.31
N SER A 33 -2.47 5.80 1.78
CA SER A 33 -1.29 5.04 1.37
C SER A 33 -1.30 4.73 -0.13
N ALA A 34 -2.45 4.39 -0.72
CA ALA A 34 -2.55 4.14 -2.16
C ALA A 34 -2.19 5.39 -2.99
N VAL A 35 -2.67 6.56 -2.56
CA VAL A 35 -2.35 7.85 -3.19
C VAL A 35 -0.86 8.17 -3.06
N GLU A 36 -0.27 7.94 -1.88
CA GLU A 36 1.16 8.16 -1.63
C GLU A 36 2.04 7.23 -2.49
N CYS A 37 1.72 5.93 -2.55
CA CYS A 37 2.41 4.98 -3.42
C CYS A 37 2.34 5.39 -4.89
N ARG A 38 1.17 5.83 -5.36
CA ARG A 38 1.01 6.32 -6.74
C ARG A 38 1.86 7.56 -7.00
N LYS A 39 1.88 8.54 -6.09
CA LYS A 39 2.72 9.74 -6.20
C LYS A 39 4.21 9.40 -6.20
N ALA A 40 4.62 8.34 -5.50
CA ALA A 40 6.00 7.86 -5.46
C ALA A 40 6.41 7.04 -6.69
N GLY A 41 5.49 6.72 -7.62
CA GLY A 41 5.79 6.03 -8.87
C GLY A 41 5.29 4.60 -8.97
N ALA A 42 4.54 4.09 -7.98
CA ALA A 42 3.87 2.80 -8.13
C ALA A 42 2.87 2.86 -9.29
N SER A 43 2.94 1.86 -10.18
CA SER A 43 2.05 1.74 -11.33
C SER A 43 0.65 1.27 -10.90
N MET A 44 0.58 0.47 -9.84
CA MET A 44 -0.67 -0.03 -9.26
C MET A 44 -0.47 -0.44 -7.79
N VAL A 45 -1.59 -0.70 -7.09
CA VAL A 45 -1.59 -1.22 -5.72
C VAL A 45 -2.24 -2.61 -5.68
N HIS A 46 -1.68 -3.50 -4.86
CA HIS A 46 -2.30 -4.76 -4.48
C HIS A 46 -3.07 -4.55 -3.17
N LEU A 47 -4.36 -4.87 -3.19
CA LEU A 47 -5.31 -4.45 -2.15
C LEU A 47 -5.78 -5.63 -1.29
N HIS A 48 -5.65 -5.48 0.03
CA HIS A 48 -6.39 -6.25 1.02
C HIS A 48 -7.16 -5.26 1.90
N VAL A 49 -8.40 -5.59 2.24
CA VAL A 49 -9.15 -4.89 3.29
C VAL A 49 -8.88 -5.56 4.64
N ARG A 50 -9.17 -4.85 5.74
CA ARG A 50 -9.08 -5.33 7.12
C ARG A 50 -10.43 -5.17 7.81
#